data_AF-A0A815E268-F1
#
_entry.id   AF-A0A815E268-F1
#
_cell.length_a   1.000
_cell.length_b   1.000
_cell.length_c   1.000
_cell.angle_alpha   90.00
_cell.angle_beta   90.00
_cell.angle_gamma   90.00
#
_symmetry.space_group_name_H-M   'P 1'
#
loop_
_entity.id
_entity.type
_entity.pdbx_description
1 polymer ?
#
loop_
_entity_poly.entity_id
_entity_poly.type
_entity_poly.pdbx_seq_one_letter_code
_entity_poly.pdbx_strand_id
1 'polypeptide(L)'
;MEMFHVKPRWLFLKITCDDGTIGWGEPVVEGRAQTVEAAVKEIARYLIGQDPRDIEKHWQTIYRGSFYRNGPILTSALSGVEQALWDILGKHLNVPVWRLLGGKVRDRIRMYGWLSLEPTGDYIDLYAKTMQMIEQPHVLHAIRDNIILLRDKIDKRIDVALDFHGRCTPAMSRRIIHMIENVDIMFIEEPVLPGDVAALKQISSSTSIPIATGEQNIHYQDLSRYQLISSLKINIYSNENNLTVNH
;
A
#
# COMPACT_ATOMS: atom_id res chain seq x y z
N MET A 1 11.97 15.96 -19.09
CA MET A 1 11.03 15.29 -18.17
C MET A 1 9.64 15.78 -18.51
N GLU A 2 8.71 14.86 -18.72
CA GLU A 2 7.32 15.14 -19.11
C GLU A 2 6.37 14.46 -18.11
N MET A 3 5.21 15.04 -17.85
CA MET A 3 4.25 14.53 -16.87
C MET A 3 2.84 14.44 -17.47
N PHE A 4 2.14 13.36 -17.15
CA PHE A 4 0.84 13.02 -17.72
C PHE A 4 -0.17 12.82 -16.60
N HIS A 5 -1.17 13.70 -16.55
CA HIS A 5 -2.31 13.56 -15.65
C HIS A 5 -3.36 12.65 -16.28
N VAL A 6 -3.68 11.55 -15.60
CA VAL A 6 -4.69 10.58 -16.05
C VAL A 6 -5.82 10.54 -15.03
N LYS A 7 -7.04 10.78 -15.49
CA LYS A 7 -8.23 10.76 -14.62
C LYS A 7 -8.41 9.38 -13.96
N PRO A 8 -8.87 9.31 -12.69
CA PRO A 8 -9.31 10.44 -11.88
C PRO A 8 -8.19 11.07 -11.03
N ARG A 9 -7.07 10.38 -10.79
CA ARG A 9 -6.08 10.78 -9.77
C ARG A 9 -4.61 10.46 -10.07
N TRP A 10 -4.29 9.93 -11.25
CA TRP A 10 -2.94 9.45 -11.57
C TRP A 10 -2.04 10.53 -12.18
N LEU A 11 -0.75 10.41 -11.90
CA LEU A 11 0.33 11.21 -12.47
C LEU A 11 1.45 10.27 -12.90
N PHE A 12 1.74 10.24 -14.20
CA PHE A 12 2.89 9.51 -14.73
C PHE A 12 4.02 10.48 -15.07
N LEU A 13 5.24 10.09 -14.75
CA LEU A 13 6.47 10.78 -15.09
C LEU A 13 7.20 10.03 -16.20
N LYS A 14 7.61 10.76 -17.23
CA LYS A 14 8.50 10.28 -18.29
C LYS A 14 9.82 11.05 -18.26
N ILE A 15 10.92 10.33 -18.18
CA ILE A 15 12.29 10.87 -18.30
C ILE A 15 12.88 10.38 -19.62
N THR A 16 13.42 11.30 -20.42
CA THR A 16 14.05 11.00 -21.72
C THR A 16 15.53 11.35 -21.63
N CYS A 17 16.39 10.39 -21.97
CA CYS A 17 17.84 10.55 -22.06
C CYS A 17 18.25 11.15 -23.41
N ASP A 18 19.50 11.61 -23.49
CA ASP A 18 20.10 12.19 -24.70
C ASP A 18 20.26 11.16 -25.83
N ASP A 19 20.47 9.89 -25.48
CA ASP A 19 20.49 8.75 -26.42
C ASP A 19 19.09 8.28 -26.87
N GLY A 20 18.02 8.92 -26.36
CA GLY A 20 16.63 8.60 -26.67
C GLY A 20 16.01 7.52 -25.77
N THR A 21 16.75 6.96 -24.80
CA THR A 21 16.18 6.02 -23.81
C THR A 21 15.12 6.72 -22.97
N ILE A 22 14.01 6.03 -22.69
CA ILE A 22 12.88 6.58 -21.92
C ILE A 22 12.62 5.72 -20.69
N GLY A 23 12.56 6.37 -19.53
CA GLY A 23 12.10 5.80 -18.26
C GLY A 23 10.73 6.30 -17.84
N TRP A 24 9.94 5.42 -17.22
CA TRP A 24 8.64 5.74 -16.65
C TRP A 24 8.59 5.52 -15.14
N GLY A 25 7.89 6.40 -14.44
CA GLY A 25 7.57 6.22 -13.03
C GLY A 25 6.25 6.88 -12.66
N GLU A 26 5.78 6.60 -11.44
CA GLU A 26 4.45 6.97 -10.97
C GLU A 26 4.54 7.77 -9.65
N PRO A 27 4.73 9.09 -9.72
CA PRO A 27 4.68 9.95 -8.54
C PRO A 27 3.20 10.28 -8.21
N VAL A 28 2.49 9.35 -7.55
CA VAL A 28 1.08 9.52 -7.21
C VAL A 28 0.86 9.79 -5.71
N VAL A 29 -0.01 10.76 -5.44
CA VAL A 29 -0.67 10.95 -4.15
C VAL A 29 -2.13 11.28 -4.45
N GLU A 30 -3.04 10.49 -3.90
CA GLU A 30 -4.47 10.64 -4.16
C GLU A 30 -4.96 12.08 -3.87
N GLY A 31 -5.64 12.67 -4.85
CA GLY A 31 -6.18 14.03 -4.76
C GLY A 31 -5.13 15.15 -4.77
N ARG A 32 -3.83 14.85 -4.93
CA ARG A 32 -2.73 15.82 -4.84
C ARG A 32 -1.78 15.80 -6.05
N ALA A 33 -2.20 15.25 -7.19
CA ALA A 33 -1.37 15.12 -8.40
C ALA A 33 -0.67 16.43 -8.82
N GLN A 34 -1.36 17.58 -8.80
CA GLN A 34 -0.75 18.88 -9.15
C GLN A 34 0.35 19.32 -8.18
N THR A 35 0.20 19.03 -6.88
CA THR A 35 1.20 19.34 -5.86
C THR A 35 2.42 18.46 -6.03
N VAL A 36 2.22 17.18 -6.34
CA VAL A 36 3.32 16.25 -6.62
C VAL A 36 4.05 16.63 -7.90
N GLU A 37 3.33 17.06 -8.95
CA GLU A 37 3.92 17.58 -10.18
C GLU A 37 4.88 18.75 -9.91
N ALA A 38 4.50 19.68 -9.03
CA ALA A 38 5.36 20.79 -8.64
C ALA A 38 6.66 20.31 -7.96
N ALA A 39 6.57 19.34 -7.05
CA ALA A 39 7.74 18.75 -6.40
C ALA A 39 8.66 18.04 -7.41
N VAL A 40 8.11 17.33 -8.40
CA VAL A 40 8.90 16.72 -9.48
C VAL A 40 9.62 17.79 -10.33
N LYS A 41 8.98 18.94 -10.61
CA LYS A 41 9.64 20.06 -11.31
C LYS A 41 10.79 20.65 -10.52
N GLU A 42 10.73 20.66 -9.20
CA GLU A 42 11.83 21.11 -8.34
C GLU A 42 13.01 20.14 -8.40
N ILE A 43 12.74 18.83 -8.33
CA ILE A 43 13.76 17.78 -8.52
C ILE A 43 14.42 17.90 -9.89
N ALA A 44 13.64 18.17 -10.94
CA ALA A 44 14.13 18.29 -12.31
C ALA A 44 15.22 19.36 -12.47
N ARG A 45 15.21 20.43 -11.66
CA ARG A 45 16.25 21.48 -11.70
C ARG A 45 17.65 20.95 -11.40
N TYR A 46 17.75 19.90 -10.58
CA TYR A 46 19.01 19.21 -10.29
C TYR A 46 19.28 18.09 -11.29
N LEU A 47 18.26 17.29 -11.60
CA LEU A 47 18.43 16.02 -12.32
C LEU A 47 18.73 16.20 -13.81
N ILE A 48 18.28 17.28 -14.44
CA ILE A 48 18.56 17.54 -15.86
C ILE A 48 20.07 17.73 -16.06
N GLY A 49 20.63 16.99 -17.02
CA GLY A 49 22.07 16.99 -17.33
C GLY A 49 22.90 16.06 -16.45
N GLN A 50 22.28 15.32 -15.53
CA GLN A 50 22.94 14.28 -14.75
C GLN A 50 22.93 12.92 -15.48
N ASP A 51 23.85 12.03 -15.12
CA ASP A 51 23.85 10.64 -15.57
C ASP A 51 22.78 9.82 -14.81
N PRO A 52 21.69 9.38 -15.46
CA PRO A 52 20.58 8.71 -14.79
C PRO A 52 20.96 7.35 -14.17
N ARG A 53 22.13 6.79 -14.50
CA ARG A 53 22.59 5.49 -14.00
C ARG A 53 23.07 5.54 -12.55
N ASP A 54 23.40 6.72 -12.03
CA ASP A 54 23.84 6.92 -10.65
C ASP A 54 22.63 7.01 -9.68
N ILE A 55 21.73 6.01 -9.69
CA ILE A 55 20.43 6.05 -9.00
C ILE A 55 20.57 6.41 -7.52
N GLU A 56 21.44 5.69 -6.78
CA GLU A 56 21.65 5.91 -5.35
C GLU A 56 22.15 7.32 -5.05
N LYS A 57 23.07 7.86 -5.87
CA LYS A 57 23.55 9.24 -5.73
C LYS A 57 22.40 10.22 -5.88
N HIS A 58 21.57 10.06 -6.92
CA HIS A 58 20.41 10.94 -7.12
C HIS A 58 19.42 10.84 -5.98
N TRP A 59 19.10 9.63 -5.54
CA TRP A 59 18.23 9.41 -4.39
C TRP A 59 18.76 10.12 -3.15
N GLN A 60 20.03 9.92 -2.80
CA GLN A 60 20.67 10.54 -1.64
C GLN A 60 20.72 12.07 -1.76
N THR A 61 21.09 12.61 -2.93
CA THR A 61 21.14 14.06 -3.14
C THR A 61 19.76 14.70 -3.02
N ILE A 62 18.74 14.11 -3.63
CA ILE A 62 17.37 14.64 -3.58
C ILE A 62 16.81 14.53 -2.16
N TYR A 63 16.91 13.34 -1.55
CA TYR A 63 16.34 13.08 -0.23
C TYR A 63 17.06 13.85 0.89
N ARG A 64 18.40 13.91 0.87
CA ARG A 64 19.21 14.54 1.93
C ARG A 64 19.56 16.00 1.67
N GLY A 65 19.44 16.47 0.42
CA GLY A 65 19.71 17.85 0.04
C GLY A 65 18.69 18.85 0.57
N SER A 66 17.46 18.40 0.89
CA SER A 66 16.47 19.22 1.59
C SER A 66 16.67 19.17 3.11
N PHE A 67 16.48 20.32 3.76
CA PHE A 67 16.41 20.42 5.23
C PHE A 67 15.15 19.73 5.77
N TYR A 68 13.99 19.96 5.13
CA TYR A 68 12.74 19.27 5.45
C TYR A 68 12.56 18.07 4.54
N ARG A 69 12.38 16.90 5.14
CA ARG A 69 12.34 15.59 4.45
C ARG A 69 11.05 14.86 4.80
N ASN A 70 10.80 13.76 4.08
CA ASN A 70 9.61 12.93 4.21
C ASN A 70 8.31 13.63 3.79
N GLY A 71 7.19 13.03 4.14
CA GLY A 71 5.86 13.47 3.75
C GLY A 71 5.42 12.87 2.42
N PRO A 72 4.11 12.70 2.22
CA PRO A 72 3.59 11.94 1.08
C PRO A 72 3.97 12.58 -0.25
N ILE A 73 4.03 13.92 -0.32
CA ILE A 73 4.34 14.65 -1.55
C ILE A 73 5.80 14.46 -1.97
N LEU A 74 6.75 14.74 -1.08
CA LEU A 74 8.18 14.69 -1.41
C LEU A 74 8.65 13.26 -1.66
N THR A 75 8.19 12.31 -0.84
CA THR A 75 8.55 10.89 -1.02
C THR A 75 7.92 10.32 -2.28
N SER A 76 6.66 10.67 -2.61
CA SER A 76 6.03 10.22 -3.87
C SER A 76 6.73 10.80 -5.10
N ALA A 77 7.08 12.10 -5.08
CA ALA A 77 7.85 12.72 -6.16
C ALA A 77 9.22 12.04 -6.35
N LEU A 78 9.93 11.75 -5.26
CA LEU A 78 11.19 11.01 -5.28
C LEU A 78 11.01 9.58 -5.81
N SER A 79 9.99 8.85 -5.34
CA SER A 79 9.67 7.49 -5.77
C SER A 79 9.43 7.42 -7.27
N GLY A 80 8.58 8.30 -7.82
CA GLY A 80 8.32 8.33 -9.26
C GLY A 80 9.56 8.65 -10.10
N VAL A 81 10.48 9.49 -9.58
CA VAL A 81 11.77 9.74 -10.24
C VAL A 81 12.65 8.49 -10.20
N GLU A 82 12.81 7.86 -9.03
CA GLU A 82 13.64 6.67 -8.85
C GLU A 82 13.16 5.50 -9.71
N GLN A 83 11.85 5.25 -9.77
CA GLN A 83 11.24 4.25 -10.65
C GLN A 83 11.64 4.47 -12.12
N ALA A 84 11.56 5.71 -12.60
CA ALA A 84 11.95 6.06 -13.96
C ALA A 84 13.46 5.86 -14.21
N LEU A 85 14.31 6.13 -13.21
CA LEU A 85 15.76 5.87 -13.31
C LEU A 85 16.07 4.37 -13.37
N TRP A 86 15.38 3.54 -12.59
CA TRP A 86 15.50 2.08 -12.67
C TRP A 86 15.05 1.53 -14.02
N ASP A 87 13.94 2.06 -14.56
CA ASP A 87 13.47 1.69 -15.91
C ASP A 87 14.50 2.05 -16.99
N ILE A 88 15.11 3.24 -16.92
CA ILE A 88 16.23 3.65 -17.79
C ILE A 88 17.40 2.68 -17.67
N LEU A 89 17.84 2.37 -16.45
CA LEU A 89 18.99 1.49 -16.23
C LEU A 89 18.75 0.08 -16.78
N GLY A 90 17.56 -0.48 -16.56
CA GLY A 90 17.16 -1.76 -17.14
C GLY A 90 17.21 -1.75 -18.67
N LYS A 91 16.69 -0.68 -19.30
CA LYS A 91 16.70 -0.51 -20.76
C LYS A 91 18.11 -0.34 -21.32
N HIS A 92 18.96 0.49 -20.71
CA HIS A 92 20.36 0.65 -21.11
C HIS A 92 21.15 -0.67 -21.06
N LEU A 93 20.89 -1.49 -20.04
CA LEU A 93 21.56 -2.77 -19.86
C LEU A 93 20.85 -3.93 -20.59
N ASN A 94 19.72 -3.66 -21.24
CA ASN A 94 18.87 -4.64 -21.89
C ASN A 94 18.50 -5.83 -20.97
N VAL A 95 18.20 -5.54 -19.71
CA VAL A 95 17.76 -6.52 -18.71
C VAL A 95 16.56 -5.98 -17.95
N PRO A 96 15.61 -6.85 -17.54
CA PRO A 96 14.50 -6.39 -16.74
C PRO A 96 14.96 -6.00 -15.31
N VAL A 97 14.30 -5.01 -14.70
CA VAL A 97 14.69 -4.45 -13.38
C VAL A 97 14.82 -5.53 -12.30
N TRP A 98 13.90 -6.50 -12.23
CA TRP A 98 13.99 -7.59 -11.26
C TRP A 98 15.27 -8.43 -11.38
N ARG A 99 15.94 -8.43 -12.55
CA ARG A 99 17.25 -9.07 -12.72
C ARG A 99 18.35 -8.27 -12.02
N LEU A 100 18.28 -6.95 -12.07
CA LEU A 100 19.18 -6.04 -11.36
C LEU A 100 18.99 -6.14 -9.84
N LEU A 101 17.76 -6.39 -9.38
CA LEU A 101 17.41 -6.56 -7.97
C LEU A 101 17.80 -7.93 -7.37
N GLY A 102 18.54 -8.78 -8.10
CA GLY A 102 19.02 -10.07 -7.60
C GLY A 102 18.41 -11.31 -8.25
N GLY A 103 17.52 -11.14 -9.23
CA GLY A 103 16.96 -12.25 -10.01
C GLY A 103 15.67 -12.84 -9.46
N LYS A 104 15.10 -13.79 -10.21
CA LYS A 104 13.80 -14.39 -9.87
C LYS A 104 13.93 -15.41 -8.74
N VAL A 105 13.01 -15.34 -7.79
CA VAL A 105 12.84 -16.35 -6.72
C VAL A 105 11.54 -17.15 -6.87
N ARG A 106 10.72 -16.81 -7.87
CA ARG A 106 9.45 -17.46 -8.23
C ARG A 106 9.10 -17.15 -9.67
N ASP A 107 8.32 -18.00 -10.33
CA ASP A 107 7.92 -17.79 -11.73
C ASP A 107 6.63 -16.97 -11.87
N ARG A 108 5.80 -16.92 -10.81
CA ARG A 108 4.54 -16.15 -10.78
C ARG A 108 4.30 -15.55 -9.39
N ILE A 109 3.58 -14.43 -9.37
CA ILE A 109 3.14 -13.74 -8.16
C ILE A 109 1.63 -13.89 -8.04
N ARG A 110 1.12 -14.18 -6.84
CA ARG A 110 -0.33 -14.21 -6.58
C ARG A 110 -0.83 -12.78 -6.48
N MET A 111 -1.92 -12.47 -7.18
CA MET A 111 -2.61 -11.19 -7.10
C MET A 111 -3.93 -11.39 -6.37
N TYR A 112 -4.33 -10.40 -5.57
CA TYR A 112 -5.69 -10.29 -5.04
C TYR A 112 -6.40 -9.13 -5.73
N GLY A 113 -7.71 -9.18 -5.77
CA GLY A 113 -8.55 -8.15 -6.37
C GLY A 113 -9.67 -7.76 -5.44
N TRP A 114 -10.18 -6.56 -5.61
CA TRP A 114 -11.31 -6.06 -4.84
C TRP A 114 -12.61 -6.62 -5.40
N LEU A 115 -13.29 -7.42 -4.59
CA LEU A 115 -14.68 -7.76 -4.83
C LEU A 115 -15.53 -6.68 -4.16
N SER A 116 -15.97 -5.69 -4.94
CA SER A 116 -17.11 -4.88 -4.51
C SER A 116 -18.34 -5.76 -4.65
N LEU A 117 -18.86 -6.26 -3.54
CA LEU A 117 -20.14 -6.95 -3.54
C LEU A 117 -21.20 -5.91 -3.89
N GLU A 118 -21.71 -5.95 -5.12
CA GLU A 118 -22.94 -5.22 -5.44
C GLU A 118 -24.03 -5.79 -4.53
N PRO A 119 -24.59 -4.95 -3.65
CA PRO A 119 -25.40 -5.43 -2.55
C PRO A 119 -26.76 -5.92 -3.05
N THR A 120 -27.05 -7.20 -2.86
CA THR A 120 -28.40 -7.75 -3.06
C THR A 120 -29.21 -7.57 -1.77
N GLY A 121 -30.14 -6.61 -1.75
CA GLY A 121 -31.18 -6.44 -0.70
C GLY A 121 -31.03 -5.21 0.21
N ASP A 122 -32.09 -4.90 0.97
CA ASP A 122 -32.29 -3.71 1.86
C ASP A 122 -31.21 -3.45 2.93
N TYR A 123 -30.13 -4.23 2.99
CA TYR A 123 -29.00 -4.07 3.92
C TYR A 123 -27.95 -3.03 3.45
N ILE A 124 -28.22 -2.36 2.32
CA ILE A 124 -27.36 -1.36 1.64
C ILE A 124 -27.05 -0.15 2.51
N ASP A 125 -28.08 0.35 3.19
CA ASP A 125 -27.95 1.51 4.05
C ASP A 125 -27.21 1.16 5.36
N LEU A 126 -26.87 -0.12 5.56
CA LEU A 126 -26.06 -0.58 6.66
C LEU A 126 -24.58 -0.54 6.26
N TYR A 127 -24.12 -1.17 5.18
CA TYR A 127 -22.67 -1.32 4.89
C TYR A 127 -21.91 0.01 4.70
N ALA A 128 -22.48 0.98 3.99
CA ALA A 128 -21.82 2.26 3.71
C ALA A 128 -21.94 3.29 4.86
N LYS A 129 -23.01 3.22 5.66
CA LYS A 129 -23.25 4.09 6.84
C LYS A 129 -22.72 3.49 8.14
N THR A 130 -22.60 2.16 8.25
CA THR A 130 -22.22 1.53 9.53
C THR A 130 -20.78 1.74 9.87
N MET A 131 -19.83 1.71 8.94
CA MET A 131 -18.43 2.02 9.25
C MET A 131 -18.20 3.43 9.83
N GLN A 132 -19.20 4.33 9.79
CA GLN A 132 -19.17 5.64 10.46
C GLN A 132 -19.95 5.68 11.79
N MET A 133 -20.67 4.61 12.15
CA MET A 133 -21.44 4.47 13.39
C MET A 133 -21.51 2.99 13.83
N ILE A 134 -20.39 2.38 14.19
CA ILE A 134 -20.39 1.00 14.72
C ILE A 134 -20.29 1.01 16.25
N GLU A 135 -21.43 0.92 16.94
CA GLU A 135 -21.46 0.47 18.35
C GLU A 135 -22.62 -0.49 18.65
N GLN A 136 -23.56 -0.70 17.71
CA GLN A 136 -24.77 -1.46 17.98
C GLN A 136 -24.58 -2.98 17.74
N PRO A 137 -24.89 -3.86 18.72
CA PRO A 137 -24.64 -5.30 18.60
C PRO A 137 -25.26 -6.00 17.38
N HIS A 138 -26.44 -5.57 16.91
CA HIS A 138 -27.08 -6.19 15.76
C HIS A 138 -26.32 -5.95 14.45
N VAL A 139 -25.63 -4.82 14.34
CA VAL A 139 -24.77 -4.50 13.18
C VAL A 139 -23.60 -5.49 13.11
N LEU A 140 -23.01 -5.83 14.25
CA LEU A 140 -21.87 -6.76 14.31
C LEU A 140 -22.25 -8.16 13.89
N HIS A 141 -23.41 -8.61 14.33
CA HIS A 141 -23.95 -9.91 13.92
C HIS A 141 -24.23 -9.93 12.41
N ALA A 142 -24.79 -8.85 11.86
CA ALA A 142 -24.99 -8.75 10.41
C ALA A 142 -23.67 -8.78 9.62
N ILE A 143 -22.63 -8.08 10.09
CA ILE A 143 -21.29 -8.12 9.47
C ILE A 143 -20.74 -9.55 9.48
N ARG A 144 -20.74 -10.21 10.64
CA ARG A 144 -20.32 -11.61 10.79
C ARG A 144 -21.07 -12.53 9.84
N ASP A 145 -22.40 -12.43 9.81
CA ASP A 145 -23.25 -13.32 9.02
C ASP A 145 -23.01 -13.13 7.52
N ASN A 146 -22.76 -11.90 7.07
CA ASN A 146 -22.37 -11.61 5.70
C ASN A 146 -21.01 -12.21 5.34
N ILE A 147 -20.02 -12.13 6.24
CA ILE A 147 -18.70 -12.73 6.04
C ILE A 147 -18.79 -14.26 5.93
N ILE A 148 -19.57 -14.90 6.82
CA ILE A 148 -19.80 -16.35 6.78
C ILE A 148 -20.49 -16.74 5.46
N LEU A 149 -21.57 -16.04 5.10
CA LEU A 149 -22.31 -16.28 3.86
C LEU A 149 -21.42 -16.14 2.63
N LEU A 150 -20.56 -15.12 2.60
CA LEU A 150 -19.57 -14.93 1.54
C LEU A 150 -18.62 -16.14 1.45
N ARG A 151 -18.06 -16.55 2.60
CA ARG A 151 -17.11 -17.66 2.65
C ARG A 151 -17.75 -18.99 2.27
N ASP A 152 -19.05 -19.18 2.51
CA ASP A 152 -19.78 -20.38 2.11
C ASP A 152 -20.11 -20.43 0.62
N LYS A 153 -20.25 -19.26 -0.03
CA LYS A 153 -20.53 -19.16 -1.47
C LYS A 153 -19.28 -19.22 -2.34
N ILE A 154 -18.12 -18.84 -1.81
CA ILE A 154 -16.86 -18.80 -2.55
C ILE A 154 -16.15 -20.16 -2.47
N ASP A 155 -15.56 -20.61 -3.58
CA ASP A 155 -14.69 -21.80 -3.63
C ASP A 155 -13.57 -21.67 -2.58
N LYS A 156 -13.42 -22.68 -1.72
CA LYS A 156 -12.48 -22.64 -0.60
C LYS A 156 -11.01 -22.49 -1.03
N ARG A 157 -10.68 -22.75 -2.31
CA ARG A 157 -9.34 -22.52 -2.89
C ARG A 157 -9.02 -21.03 -3.12
N ILE A 158 -10.03 -20.16 -3.07
CA ILE A 158 -9.85 -18.72 -3.15
C ILE A 158 -9.60 -18.19 -1.74
N ASP A 159 -8.43 -17.59 -1.54
CA ASP A 159 -8.10 -16.89 -0.31
C ASP A 159 -8.94 -15.61 -0.20
N VAL A 160 -9.47 -15.32 1.00
CA VAL A 160 -10.28 -14.13 1.26
C VAL A 160 -9.63 -13.30 2.36
N ALA A 161 -9.38 -12.03 2.10
CA ALA A 161 -8.94 -11.06 3.09
C ALA A 161 -10.05 -10.04 3.38
N LEU A 162 -9.99 -9.40 4.55
CA LEU A 162 -10.96 -8.39 4.97
C LEU A 162 -10.24 -7.09 5.32
N ASP A 163 -10.67 -5.98 4.73
CA ASP A 163 -10.11 -4.65 4.98
C ASP A 163 -11.07 -3.79 5.80
N PHE A 164 -10.56 -3.24 6.90
CA PHE A 164 -11.30 -2.41 7.86
C PHE A 164 -11.04 -0.91 7.62
N HIS A 165 -10.09 -0.55 6.75
CA HIS A 165 -9.72 0.82 6.38
C HIS A 165 -9.44 1.75 7.57
N GLY A 166 -8.99 1.19 8.71
CA GLY A 166 -8.76 1.94 9.94
C GLY A 166 -10.00 2.57 10.56
N ARG A 167 -11.22 2.20 10.13
CA ARG A 167 -12.48 2.85 10.55
C ARG A 167 -13.07 2.30 11.84
N CYS A 168 -12.50 1.24 12.39
CA CYS A 168 -13.00 0.60 13.60
C CYS A 168 -12.25 1.07 14.85
N THR A 169 -12.97 1.19 15.97
CA THR A 169 -12.33 1.32 17.28
C THR A 169 -11.64 0.01 17.66
N PRO A 170 -10.56 0.02 18.45
CA PRO A 170 -9.85 -1.21 18.82
C PRO A 170 -10.75 -2.27 19.47
N ALA A 171 -11.67 -1.83 20.34
CA ALA A 171 -12.63 -2.72 20.99
C ALA A 171 -13.57 -3.38 19.97
N MET A 172 -13.97 -2.63 18.94
CA MET A 172 -14.86 -3.12 17.90
C MET A 172 -14.17 -4.16 17.02
N SER A 173 -12.96 -3.84 16.58
CA SER A 173 -12.16 -4.73 15.74
C SER A 173 -11.98 -6.07 16.42
N ARG A 174 -11.59 -6.10 17.70
CA ARG A 174 -11.48 -7.37 18.45
C ARG A 174 -12.78 -8.16 18.50
N ARG A 175 -13.94 -7.49 18.67
CA ARG A 175 -15.23 -8.19 18.71
C ARG A 175 -15.57 -8.83 17.37
N ILE A 176 -15.41 -8.11 16.27
CA ILE A 176 -15.68 -8.63 14.92
C ILE A 176 -14.71 -9.77 14.61
N ILE A 177 -13.42 -9.57 14.85
CA ILE A 177 -12.36 -10.56 14.60
C ILE A 177 -12.65 -11.85 15.38
N HIS A 178 -12.97 -11.74 16.67
CA HIS A 178 -13.32 -12.90 17.48
C HIS A 178 -14.56 -13.65 16.96
N MET A 179 -15.56 -12.94 16.43
CA MET A 179 -16.76 -13.56 15.86
C MET A 179 -16.48 -14.33 14.56
N ILE A 180 -15.40 -14.01 13.86
CA ILE A 180 -15.03 -14.62 12.57
C ILE A 180 -13.76 -15.48 12.66
N GLU A 181 -13.24 -15.74 13.86
CA GLU A 181 -11.97 -16.47 14.07
C GLU A 181 -11.96 -17.87 13.40
N ASN A 182 -13.13 -18.51 13.33
CA ASN A 182 -13.30 -19.82 12.71
C ASN A 182 -13.69 -19.74 11.21
N VAL A 183 -13.73 -18.53 10.66
CA VAL A 183 -13.90 -18.30 9.22
C VAL A 183 -12.50 -18.30 8.62
N ASP A 184 -12.28 -19.16 7.63
CA ASP A 184 -11.00 -19.31 6.95
C ASP A 184 -10.65 -18.05 6.12
N ILE A 185 -10.13 -17.04 6.84
CA ILE A 185 -9.73 -15.71 6.37
C ILE A 185 -8.20 -15.66 6.30
N MET A 186 -7.68 -15.19 5.16
CA MET A 186 -6.26 -15.11 4.87
C MET A 186 -5.55 -14.06 5.75
N PHE A 187 -6.13 -12.85 5.85
CA PHE A 187 -5.67 -11.79 6.74
C PHE A 187 -6.75 -10.73 6.96
N ILE A 188 -6.56 -9.91 7.99
CA ILE A 188 -7.33 -8.69 8.25
C ILE A 188 -6.44 -7.46 8.07
N GLU A 189 -6.85 -6.54 7.21
CA GLU A 189 -6.14 -5.31 6.90
C GLU A 189 -6.69 -4.12 7.67
N GLU A 190 -5.78 -3.25 8.13
CA GLU A 190 -6.03 -2.01 8.86
C GLU A 190 -7.15 -2.10 9.92
N PRO A 191 -7.04 -3.02 10.89
CA PRO A 191 -8.10 -3.21 11.88
C PRO A 191 -8.33 -1.99 12.76
N VAL A 192 -7.36 -1.07 12.84
CA VAL A 192 -7.41 0.17 13.63
C VAL A 192 -6.78 1.31 12.86
N LEU A 193 -6.98 2.53 13.36
CA LEU A 193 -6.37 3.73 12.81
C LEU A 193 -4.85 3.57 12.61
N PRO A 194 -4.33 3.95 11.43
CA PRO A 194 -2.90 3.93 11.16
C PRO A 194 -2.11 4.71 12.21
N GLY A 195 -1.00 4.12 12.66
CA GLY A 195 -0.14 4.70 13.70
C GLY A 195 -0.51 4.36 15.14
N ASP A 196 -1.68 3.76 15.42
CA ASP A 196 -1.99 3.22 16.76
C ASP A 196 -1.33 1.86 16.99
N VAL A 197 -0.03 1.90 17.22
CA VAL A 197 0.83 0.73 17.46
C VAL A 197 0.37 -0.08 18.67
N ALA A 198 -0.13 0.59 19.70
CA ALA A 198 -0.57 -0.06 20.93
C ALA A 198 -1.84 -0.88 20.69
N ALA A 199 -2.83 -0.31 20.01
CA ALA A 199 -4.04 -1.03 19.64
C ALA A 199 -3.76 -2.18 18.67
N LEU A 200 -2.88 -1.97 17.70
CA LEU A 200 -2.47 -3.01 16.74
C LEU A 200 -1.80 -4.20 17.46
N LYS A 201 -0.94 -3.93 18.46
CA LYS A 201 -0.35 -4.96 19.33
C LYS A 201 -1.40 -5.72 20.13
N GLN A 202 -2.39 -5.03 20.69
CA GLN A 202 -3.46 -5.67 21.44
C GLN A 202 -4.32 -6.59 20.56
N ILE A 203 -4.65 -6.15 19.34
CA ILE A 203 -5.48 -6.92 18.41
C ILE A 203 -4.75 -8.16 17.91
N SER A 204 -3.53 -8.00 17.41
CA SER A 204 -2.69 -9.10 16.94
C SER A 204 -2.41 -10.17 18.00
N SER A 205 -2.37 -9.79 19.28
CA SER A 205 -2.22 -10.74 20.40
C SER A 205 -3.53 -11.44 20.78
N SER A 206 -4.66 -11.05 20.19
CA SER A 206 -6.00 -11.55 20.54
C SER A 206 -6.64 -12.46 19.49
N THR A 207 -5.95 -12.69 18.37
CA THR A 207 -6.42 -13.50 17.24
C THR A 207 -5.26 -14.33 16.67
N SER A 208 -5.60 -15.44 16.04
CA SER A 208 -4.71 -16.25 15.23
C SER A 208 -4.72 -15.84 13.75
N ILE A 209 -5.71 -15.05 13.32
CA ILE A 209 -5.80 -14.53 11.95
C ILE A 209 -4.64 -13.54 11.71
N PRO A 210 -3.88 -13.68 10.61
CA PRO A 210 -2.82 -12.73 10.27
C PRO A 210 -3.36 -11.30 10.12
N ILE A 211 -2.61 -10.32 10.59
CA ILE A 211 -2.98 -8.90 10.48
C ILE A 211 -2.12 -8.23 9.41
N ALA A 212 -2.69 -7.29 8.68
CA ALA A 212 -2.03 -6.48 7.68
C ALA A 212 -2.20 -4.98 7.94
N THR A 213 -1.18 -4.18 7.65
CA THR A 213 -1.25 -2.71 7.74
C THR A 213 -0.08 -2.07 7.00
N GLY A 214 -0.11 -0.75 6.83
CA GLY A 214 1.07 0.03 6.44
C GLY A 214 0.97 0.73 5.09
N GLU A 215 -0.19 0.71 4.44
CA GLU A 215 -0.44 1.47 3.21
C GLU A 215 -0.22 2.99 3.36
N GLN A 216 -0.34 3.51 4.59
CA GLN A 216 -0.10 4.93 4.91
C GLN A 216 1.32 5.21 5.41
N ASN A 217 2.20 4.20 5.48
CA ASN A 217 3.60 4.41 5.84
C ASN A 217 4.35 5.07 4.68
N ILE A 218 5.13 6.10 4.97
CA ILE A 218 5.84 6.88 3.94
C ILE A 218 7.35 6.77 4.12
N HIS A 219 7.81 6.29 5.28
CA HIS A 219 9.22 6.21 5.59
C HIS A 219 9.55 4.96 6.43
N TYR A 220 10.79 4.47 6.35
CA TYR A 220 11.21 3.28 7.11
C TYR A 220 11.06 3.44 8.64
N GLN A 221 11.08 4.68 9.14
CA GLN A 221 10.84 4.95 10.57
C GLN A 221 9.37 4.73 10.97
N ASP A 222 8.44 4.72 10.04
CA ASP A 222 7.07 4.30 10.32
C ASP A 222 7.05 2.78 10.56
N LEU A 223 7.93 2.02 9.87
CA LEU A 223 8.06 0.58 10.05
C LEU A 223 8.73 0.20 11.38
N SER A 224 9.69 0.99 11.86
CA SER A 224 10.37 0.72 13.12
C SER A 224 9.43 0.79 14.33
N ARG A 225 8.30 1.49 14.21
CA ARG A 225 7.24 1.49 15.22
C ARG A 225 6.64 0.10 15.45
N TYR A 226 6.62 -0.74 14.42
CA TYR A 226 6.11 -2.11 14.51
C TYR A 226 7.18 -3.12 15.00
N GLN A 227 8.47 -2.81 14.85
CA GLN A 227 9.58 -3.67 15.32
C GLN A 227 9.63 -3.83 16.86
N LEU A 228 9.04 -2.89 17.62
CA LEU A 228 8.88 -3.00 19.09
C LEU A 228 7.85 -4.07 19.51
N ILE A 229 7.28 -4.78 18.55
CA ILE A 229 6.30 -5.84 18.77
C ILE A 229 6.90 -7.15 18.23
N SER A 230 7.85 -7.70 19.00
CA SER A 230 8.66 -8.89 18.69
C SER A 230 7.90 -10.22 18.52
N SER A 231 6.57 -10.20 18.45
CA SER A 231 5.70 -11.38 18.40
C SER A 231 4.63 -11.34 17.29
N LEU A 232 4.75 -10.42 16.33
CA LEU A 232 3.70 -10.17 15.34
C LEU A 232 3.79 -11.07 14.10
N LYS A 233 2.68 -11.74 13.80
CA LYS A 233 2.31 -12.14 12.44
C LYS A 233 1.64 -10.95 11.73
N ILE A 234 2.36 -9.83 11.58
CA ILE A 234 1.86 -8.69 10.79
C ILE A 234 2.52 -8.71 9.41
N ASN A 235 1.69 -8.90 8.39
CA ASN A 235 2.08 -8.78 7.00
C ASN A 235 1.87 -7.33 6.56
N ILE A 236 2.96 -6.55 6.44
CA ILE A 236 2.85 -5.17 5.97
C ILE A 236 2.65 -5.18 4.45
N TYR A 237 1.54 -4.59 3.97
CA TYR A 237 1.28 -4.41 2.55
C TYR A 237 1.13 -2.91 2.25
N SER A 238 1.77 -2.44 1.18
CA SER A 238 1.48 -1.14 0.56
C SER A 238 0.62 -1.37 -0.68
N ASN A 239 -0.38 -0.52 -0.90
CA ASN A 239 -1.29 -0.58 -2.06
C ASN A 239 -0.61 -0.28 -3.41
N GLU A 240 0.72 -0.20 -3.43
CA GLU A 240 1.55 -0.19 -4.63
C GLU A 240 2.51 -1.39 -4.56
N ASN A 241 2.31 -2.35 -5.48
CA ASN A 241 3.23 -3.42 -5.87
C ASN A 241 4.08 -4.10 -4.76
N ASN A 242 3.57 -5.23 -4.24
CA ASN A 242 4.26 -6.37 -3.63
C ASN A 242 5.29 -6.13 -2.50
N LEU A 243 5.23 -6.94 -1.42
CA LEU A 243 6.37 -7.69 -0.84
C LEU A 243 5.92 -8.36 0.47
N THR A 244 5.97 -9.69 0.53
CA THR A 244 5.94 -10.45 1.80
C THR A 244 7.38 -10.81 2.16
N VAL A 245 7.88 -10.24 3.25
CA VAL A 245 9.13 -10.68 3.90
C VAL A 245 8.73 -11.58 5.05
N ASN A 246 8.96 -12.89 4.91
CA ASN A 246 8.86 -13.83 6.01
C ASN A 246 10.19 -13.82 6.78
N HIS A 247 10.13 -13.55 8.08
CA HIS A 247 11.15 -13.97 9.05
C HIS A 247 10.58 -15.11 9.89
#